data_AF-A0A6P0Z805-F1
#
_entry.id   AF-A0A6P0Z805-F1
#
_cell.length_a   1.000
_cell.length_b   1.000
_cell.length_c   1.000
_cell.angle_alpha   90.00
_cell.angle_beta   90.00
_cell.angle_gamma   90.00
#
_symmetry.space_group_name_H-M   'P 1'
#
loop_
_entity.id
_entity.type
_entity.pdbx_description
1 polymer ?
#
loop_
_entity_poly.entity_id
_entity_poly.type
_entity_poly.pdbx_seq_one_letter_code
_entity_poly.pdbx_strand_id
1 'polypeptide(L)' 'MSIDRTVFFKLAEQRQALVEQISRLDIKAPVSGIVHSMAIFAPRSVIRPADPVLYLIPQDRPLVIAARVEPIHIDQVFP' A
#
# COMPACT_ATOMS: atom_id res chain seq x y z
N MET A 1 -38.34 14.56 -22.87
CA MET A 1 -36.90 14.82 -23.02
C MET A 1 -36.18 14.58 -21.69
N SER A 2 -35.94 13.33 -21.30
CA SER A 2 -35.27 13.02 -20.01
C SER A 2 -34.33 11.80 -20.08
N ILE A 3 -34.10 11.24 -21.27
CA ILE A 3 -33.32 10.01 -21.46
C ILE A 3 -31.82 10.32 -21.61
N ASP A 4 -31.44 11.48 -22.16
CA ASP A 4 -30.04 11.85 -22.42
C ASP A 4 -29.18 11.97 -21.15
N ARG A 5 -29.69 12.61 -20.09
CA ARG A 5 -28.90 12.85 -18.88
C ARG A 5 -28.54 11.55 -18.17
N THR A 6 -29.47 10.61 -18.06
CA THR A 6 -29.24 9.34 -17.35
C THR A 6 -28.24 8.45 -18.08
N VAL A 7 -28.31 8.39 -19.42
CA VAL A 7 -27.35 7.64 -20.22
C VAL A 7 -25.96 8.27 -20.13
N PHE A 8 -25.87 9.61 -20.18
CA PHE A 8 -24.61 10.32 -20.01
C PHE A 8 -23.95 10.04 -18.65
N PHE A 9 -24.70 10.13 -17.55
CA PHE A 9 -24.18 9.82 -16.21
C PHE A 9 -23.72 8.36 -16.09
N LYS A 10 -24.48 7.41 -16.65
CA LYS A 10 -24.12 5.99 -16.62
C LYS A 10 -22.83 5.70 -17.38
N LEU A 11 -22.64 6.30 -18.56
CA LEU A 11 -21.41 6.14 -19.34
C LEU A 11 -20.22 6.82 -18.65
N ALA A 12 -20.44 7.97 -18.00
CA ALA A 12 -19.41 8.65 -17.22
C ALA A 12 -18.96 7.80 -16.02
N GLU A 13 -19.90 7.19 -15.28
CA GLU A 13 -19.56 6.26 -14.19
C GLU A 13 -18.81 5.03 -14.71
N GLN A 14 -19.28 4.40 -15.79
CA GLN A 14 -18.61 3.24 -16.38
C GLN A 14 -17.17 3.58 -16.81
N ARG A 15 -16.98 4.74 -17.44
CA ARG A 15 -15.66 5.23 -17.81
C ARG A 15 -14.78 5.44 -16.58
N GLN A 16 -15.30 6.05 -15.52
CA GLN A 16 -14.54 6.30 -14.30
C GLN A 16 -14.12 4.99 -13.61
N ALA A 17 -15.05 4.03 -13.51
CA ALA A 17 -14.77 2.71 -12.96
C ALA A 17 -13.68 1.97 -13.76
N LEU A 18 -13.70 2.06 -15.09
CA LEU A 18 -12.67 1.45 -15.95
C LEU A 18 -11.30 2.11 -15.76
N VAL A 19 -11.26 3.44 -15.68
CA VAL A 19 -10.02 4.18 -15.40
C VAL A 19 -9.43 3.76 -14.05
N GLU A 20 -10.27 3.59 -13.05
CA GLU A 20 -9.85 3.13 -11.72
C GLU A 20 -9.40 1.66 -11.71
N GLN A 21 -10.02 0.81 -12.52
CA GLN A 21 -9.56 -0.58 -12.70
C GLN A 21 -8.17 -0.62 -13.33
N ILE A 22 -7.93 0.19 -14.37
CA ILE A 22 -6.63 0.28 -15.04
C ILE A 22 -5.57 0.84 -14.08
N SER A 23 -5.91 1.86 -13.28
CA SER A 23 -4.94 2.46 -12.35
C SER A 23 -4.45 1.49 -11.26
N ARG A 24 -5.24 0.47 -10.93
CA ARG A 24 -4.86 -0.59 -9.98
C ARG A 24 -3.95 -1.68 -10.57
N LEU A 25 -3.70 -1.67 -11.89
CA LEU A 25 -2.74 -2.58 -12.51
C LEU A 25 -1.29 -2.20 -12.17
N ASP A 26 -1.04 -0.92 -11.89
CA ASP A 26 0.26 -0.43 -11.43
C ASP A 26 0.28 -0.38 -9.90
N ILE A 27 1.11 -1.23 -9.29
CA ILE A 27 1.34 -1.19 -7.84
C ILE A 27 2.31 -0.04 -7.53
N LYS A 28 1.79 1.04 -6.93
CA LYS A 28 2.58 2.21 -6.50
C LYS A 28 2.90 2.16 -5.02
N ALA A 29 4.08 2.62 -4.65
CA ALA A 29 4.45 2.80 -3.25
C ALA A 29 3.56 3.87 -2.60
N PRO A 30 3.02 3.63 -1.39
CA PRO A 30 2.15 4.61 -0.71
C PRO A 30 2.94 5.82 -0.18
N VAL A 31 4.25 5.65 0.07
CA VAL A 31 5.16 6.68 0.57
C VAL A 31 6.54 6.53 -0.06
N SER A 32 7.38 7.56 0.07
CA SER A 32 8.79 7.48 -0.34
C SER A 32 9.60 6.67 0.67
N GLY A 33 10.50 5.81 0.20
CA GLY A 33 11.27 4.95 1.10
C GLY A 33 12.29 4.07 0.39
N ILE A 34 12.94 3.21 1.17
CA ILE A 34 13.88 2.21 0.67
C ILE A 34 13.16 0.85 0.64
N VAL A 35 13.30 0.14 -0.48
CA VAL A 35 12.82 -1.24 -0.59
C VAL A 35 13.75 -2.13 0.23
N HIS A 36 13.22 -2.73 1.29
CA HIS A 36 13.98 -3.62 2.17
C HIS A 36 14.05 -5.04 1.60
N SER A 37 12.93 -5.54 1.08
CA SER A 37 12.85 -6.85 0.46
C SER A 37 11.69 -6.94 -0.54
N MET A 38 11.80 -7.87 -1.48
CA MET A 38 10.74 -8.24 -2.41
C MET A 38 10.34 -9.69 -2.17
N ALA A 39 9.06 -10.02 -2.33
CA ALA A 39 8.57 -11.39 -2.24
C ALA A 39 8.34 -12.01 -3.63
N ILE A 40 8.17 -11.16 -4.65
CA ILE A 40 7.87 -11.57 -6.02
C ILE A 40 9.04 -11.17 -6.94
N PHE A 41 9.61 -12.15 -7.63
CA PHE A 41 10.80 -11.95 -8.47
C PHE A 41 10.58 -12.35 -9.93
N ALA A 42 9.41 -12.90 -10.28
CA ALA A 42 9.14 -13.46 -11.60
C ALA A 42 8.16 -12.57 -12.40
N PRO A 43 8.51 -12.22 -13.66
CA PRO A 43 7.54 -11.62 -14.57
C PRO A 43 6.32 -12.53 -14.77
N ARG A 44 5.12 -11.93 -14.82
CA ARG A 44 3.83 -12.63 -15.03
C ARG A 44 3.45 -13.61 -13.92
N SER A 45 3.98 -13.48 -12.71
CA SER A 45 3.46 -14.26 -11.57
C SER A 45 2.05 -13.82 -11.22
N VAL A 46 1.21 -14.77 -10.80
CA VAL A 46 -0.13 -14.48 -10.27
C VAL A 46 0.00 -14.16 -8.77
N ILE A 47 -0.49 -12.99 -8.37
CA ILE A 47 -0.47 -12.51 -6.98
C ILE A 47 -1.88 -12.70 -6.41
N ARG A 48 -2.03 -13.36 -5.26
CA ARG A 48 -3.33 -13.47 -4.61
C ARG A 48 -3.63 -12.21 -3.80
N PRO A 49 -4.91 -11.89 -3.54
CA PRO A 49 -5.26 -10.80 -2.64
C PRO A 49 -4.53 -10.93 -1.30
N ALA A 50 -3.98 -9.82 -0.82
CA ALA A 50 -3.21 -9.70 0.42
C ALA A 50 -1.84 -10.42 0.45
N ASP A 51 -1.39 -11.03 -0.65
CA ASP A 51 0.00 -11.49 -0.73
C ASP A 51 0.96 -10.28 -0.69
N PRO A 52 1.97 -10.29 0.19
CA PRO A 52 2.96 -9.22 0.23
C PRO A 52 3.79 -9.25 -1.06
N VAL A 53 4.00 -8.09 -1.69
CA VAL A 53 4.82 -7.97 -2.91
C VAL A 53 6.21 -7.43 -2.57
N LEU A 54 6.27 -6.41 -1.71
CA LEU A 54 7.50 -5.77 -1.26
C LEU A 54 7.34 -5.22 0.16
N TYR A 55 8.47 -5.03 0.84
CA TYR A 55 8.56 -4.34 2.11
C TYR A 55 9.29 -3.01 1.94
N LEU A 56 8.66 -1.92 2.38
CA LEU A 56 9.15 -0.56 2.23
C LEU A 56 9.47 0.06 3.60
N ILE A 57 10.62 0.72 3.71
CA ILE A 57 11.03 1.50 4.88
C ILE A 57 10.98 3.00 4.53
N PRO A 58 9.96 3.73 5.03
CA PRO A 58 9.88 5.18 4.92
C PRO A 58 11.10 5.88 5.54
N GLN A 59 11.58 6.95 4.90
CA GLN A 59 12.78 7.70 5.30
C GLN A 59 12.47 9.05 5.96
N ASP A 60 11.22 9.51 5.89
CA ASP A 60 10.74 10.82 6.36
C ASP A 60 10.15 10.77 7.77
N ARG A 61 10.35 9.67 8.49
CA ARG A 61 9.84 9.45 9.85
C ARG A 61 10.99 9.30 10.86
N PRO A 62 10.84 9.81 12.10
CA PRO A 62 11.84 9.66 13.13
C PRO A 62 12.08 8.17 13.45
N LEU A 63 13.33 7.81 13.72
CA LEU A 63 13.69 6.46 14.15
C LEU A 63 13.13 6.22 15.55
N VAL A 64 12.25 5.22 15.68
CA VAL A 64 11.71 4.78 16.97
C VAL A 64 12.34 3.44 17.32
N ILE A 65 13.10 3.40 18.41
CA ILE A 65 13.71 2.19 18.94
C ILE A 65 12.82 1.67 20.07
N ALA A 66 12.39 0.42 19.98
CA ALA A 66 11.65 -0.26 21.03
C ALA A 66 12.50 -1.42 21.57
N ALA A 67 12.76 -1.39 22.88
CA ALA A 67 13.40 -2.49 23.58
C ALA A 67 12.38 -3.13 24.53
N ARG A 68 12.44 -4.47 24.65
CA ARG A 68 11.70 -5.19 25.69
C ARG A 68 12.67 -5.49 26.82
N VAL A 69 12.33 -5.07 28.03
CA VAL A 69 13.11 -5.32 29.24
C VAL A 69 12.27 -6.23 30.13
N GLU A 70 12.88 -7.28 30.67
CA GLU A 70 12.21 -8.11 31.65
C GLU A 70 11.85 -7.27 32.88
N PRO A 71 10.64 -7.43 33.47
CA PRO A 71 10.22 -6.60 34.59
C PRO A 71 11.23 -6.54 35.75
N ILE A 72 11.98 -7.64 35.97
CA ILE A 72 13.00 -7.74 37.00
C ILE A 72 14.21 -6.82 36.79
N HIS A 73 14.40 -6.30 35.57
CA HIS A 73 15.52 -5.42 35.21
C HIS A 73 15.08 -3.96 35.02
N ILE A 74 13.83 -3.60 35.38
CA ILE A 74 13.32 -2.22 35.21
C ILE A 74 14.18 -1.18 35.92
N ASP A 75 14.73 -1.53 37.10
CA ASP A 75 15.57 -0.66 37.92
C ASP A 75 16.97 -0.42 37.32
N GLN A 76 17.31 -1.10 36.23
CA GLN A 76 18.60 -1.01 35.54
C GLN A 76 18.52 -0.21 34.23
N VAL A 77 17.35 0.34 33.89
CA VAL A 77 17.15 1.15 32.67
C VAL A 77 17.35 2.63 33.00
N PHE A 78 18.34 3.25 32.34
CA PHE A 78 18.63 4.68 32.43
C PHE A 78 18.44 5.35 31.05
N PRO A 79 18.03 6.63 31.00
CA PRO A 79 17.78 7.36 29.75
C PRO A 79 19.04 7.62 28.91
#